data_AF-W4G2M7-F1
#
_entry.id   AF-W4G2M7-F1
#
_cell.length_a   1.000
_cell.length_b   1.000
_cell.length_c   1.000
_cell.angle_alpha   90.00
_cell.angle_beta   90.00
_cell.angle_gamma   90.00
#
_symmetry.space_group_name_H-M   'P 1'
#
loop_
_entity.id
_entity.type
_entity.pdbx_description
1 polymer ?
#
loop_
_entity_poly.entity_id
_entity_poly.type
_entity_poly.pdbx_seq_one_letter_code
_entity_poly.pdbx_strand_id
1 'polypeptide(L)'
;MIKVRDAERAVTCRHLVNYLKRNHKDWLDEYLAVKPYGYKSLLKLLQRFCARHGFSRQKPAKAKRNQAELYLTRSTFAREFHKAFDGFSPDVIINVDETAMTLT
;
A
#
# COMPACT_ATOMS: atom_id res chain seq x y z
N MET A 1 5.72 11.37 0.52
CA MET A 1 5.49 9.92 0.50
C MET A 1 4.22 9.51 -0.25
N ILE A 2 3.16 10.33 -0.24
CA ILE A 2 1.89 10.09 -0.95
C ILE A 2 2.13 9.78 -2.45
N LYS A 3 2.85 10.66 -3.17
CA LYS A 3 3.22 10.44 -4.60
C LYS A 3 3.96 9.13 -4.91
N VAL A 4 4.69 8.55 -3.94
CA VAL A 4 5.42 7.28 -4.13
C VAL A 4 4.47 6.10 -3.98
N ARG A 5 3.49 6.22 -3.08
CA ARG A 5 2.43 5.23 -2.88
C ARG A 5 1.44 5.23 -4.04
N ASP A 6 1.08 6.39 -4.56
CA ASP A 6 0.19 6.53 -5.73
C ASP A 6 0.83 5.92 -6.99
N ALA A 7 2.15 5.99 -7.10
CA ALA A 7 2.91 5.35 -8.17
C ALA A 7 3.24 3.85 -7.87
N GLU A 8 2.66 3.27 -6.82
CA GLU A 8 2.92 1.90 -6.34
C GLU A 8 4.40 1.56 -6.09
N ARG A 9 5.25 2.58 -5.88
CA ARG A 9 6.68 2.37 -5.68
C ARG A 9 6.97 1.96 -4.24
N ALA A 10 7.88 1.00 -4.09
CA ALA A 10 8.32 0.55 -2.78
C ALA A 10 9.00 1.69 -1.99
N VAL A 11 8.49 1.99 -0.81
CA VAL A 11 9.16 2.85 0.16
C VAL A 11 10.12 1.99 0.98
N THR A 12 11.41 2.31 0.90
CA THR A 12 12.46 1.60 1.65
C THR A 12 13.01 2.47 2.77
N CYS A 13 13.75 1.86 3.72
CA CYS A 13 14.43 2.61 4.78
C CYS A 13 15.35 3.71 4.22
N ARG A 14 15.94 3.53 3.04
CA ARG A 14 16.74 4.56 2.36
C ARG A 14 15.92 5.83 2.06
N HIS A 15 14.67 5.67 1.63
CA HIS A 15 13.79 6.80 1.34
C HIS A 15 13.45 7.58 2.62
N LEU A 16 13.19 6.86 3.72
CA LEU A 16 12.92 7.46 5.03
C LEU A 16 14.15 8.17 5.60
N VAL A 17 15.33 7.57 5.51
CA VAL A 17 16.59 8.22 5.91
C VAL A 17 16.84 9.48 5.08
N ASN A 18 16.65 9.43 3.76
CA ASN A 18 16.81 10.62 2.91
C ASN A 18 15.79 11.71 3.24
N TYR A 19 14.56 11.34 3.61
CA TYR A 19 13.56 12.29 4.08
C TYR A 19 14.02 12.98 5.38
N LEU A 20 14.52 12.21 6.35
CA LEU A 20 15.06 12.75 7.60
C LEU A 20 16.26 13.67 7.34
N LYS A 21 17.21 13.27 6.48
CA LYS A 21 18.36 14.12 6.12
C LYS A 21 17.96 15.46 5.50
N ARG A 22 16.84 15.51 4.77
CA ARG A 22 16.38 16.71 4.07
C ARG A 22 15.52 17.64 4.93
N ASN A 23 14.76 17.08 5.87
CA ASN A 23 13.73 17.84 6.59
C ASN A 23 13.95 17.90 8.11
N HIS A 24 14.77 17.00 8.66
CA HIS A 24 14.98 16.82 10.10
C HIS A 24 16.45 16.49 10.38
N LYS A 25 17.38 17.24 9.76
CA LYS A 25 18.82 16.98 9.85
C LYS A 25 19.34 17.11 11.28
N ASP A 26 18.99 18.18 11.97
CA ASP A 26 19.48 18.45 13.33
C ASP A 26 19.06 17.34 14.30
N TRP A 27 17.78 16.95 14.24
CA TRP A 27 17.27 15.80 14.99
C TRP A 27 17.99 14.50 14.66
N LEU A 28 18.30 14.27 13.37
CA LEU A 28 19.01 13.06 12.94
C LEU A 28 20.44 13.04 13.48
N ASP A 29 21.13 14.18 13.46
CA ASP A 29 22.50 14.30 13.95
C ASP A 29 22.55 14.11 15.48
N GLU A 30 21.64 14.73 16.23
CA GLU A 30 21.47 14.51 17.68
C GLU A 30 21.17 13.04 18.00
N TYR A 31 20.23 12.44 17.28
CA TYR A 31 19.87 11.04 17.47
C TYR A 31 21.07 10.11 17.25
N LEU A 32 21.87 10.36 16.20
CA LEU A 32 23.04 9.54 15.88
C LEU A 32 24.19 9.76 16.88
N ALA A 33 24.34 10.96 17.44
CA ALA A 33 25.35 11.27 18.44
C ALA A 33 25.13 10.52 19.77
N VAL A 34 23.86 10.33 20.16
CA VAL A 34 23.50 9.74 21.47
C VAL A 34 23.40 8.21 21.42
N LYS A 35 23.17 7.60 20.24
CA LYS A 35 22.89 6.16 20.16
C LYS A 35 24.14 5.32 19.95
N PRO A 36 24.40 4.30 20.83
CA PRO A 36 25.63 3.50 20.79
C PRO A 36 25.80 2.65 19.53
N TYR A 37 24.69 2.40 18.80
CA TYR A 37 24.70 1.66 17.53
C TYR A 37 24.31 2.52 16.33
N GLY A 38 24.37 3.86 16.47
CA GLY A 38 24.15 4.88 15.45
C GLY A 38 23.11 4.49 14.40
N TYR A 39 23.59 4.27 13.17
CA TYR A 39 22.76 3.97 12.00
C TYR A 39 21.94 2.66 12.11
N LYS A 40 22.47 1.61 12.77
CA LYS A 40 21.72 0.35 12.96
C LYS A 40 20.49 0.56 13.85
N SER A 41 20.63 1.39 14.89
CA SER A 41 19.52 1.74 15.77
C SER A 41 18.45 2.57 15.04
N LEU A 42 18.87 3.45 14.13
CA LEU A 42 17.98 4.25 13.28
C LEU A 42 17.16 3.36 12.34
N LEU A 43 17.79 2.39 11.67
CA LEU A 43 17.07 1.46 10.80
C LEU A 43 15.99 0.68 11.57
N LYS A 44 16.29 0.22 12.79
CA LYS A 44 15.32 -0.49 13.64
C LYS A 44 14.16 0.42 14.08
N LEU A 45 14.45 1.68 14.39
CA LEU A 45 13.42 2.69 14.68
C LEU A 45 12.48 2.88 13.48
N LEU A 46 13.03 3.04 12.28
CA LEU A 46 12.26 3.22 11.05
C LEU A 46 11.43 1.98 10.72
N GLN A 47 11.96 0.77 10.89
CA GLN A 47 11.20 -0.47 10.70
C GLN A 47 10.01 -0.57 11.66
N ARG A 48 10.20 -0.22 12.94
CA ARG A 48 9.12 -0.20 13.94
C ARG A 48 8.08 0.87 13.62
N PHE A 49 8.51 2.06 13.19
CA PHE A 49 7.61 3.10 12.71
C PHE A 49 6.76 2.60 11.55
N CYS A 50 7.39 1.97 10.54
CA CYS A 50 6.68 1.38 9.42
C CYS A 50 5.62 0.36 9.86
N ALA A 51 6.00 -0.57 10.74
CA ALA A 51 5.09 -1.60 11.24
C ALA A 51 3.89 -0.99 11.98
N ARG A 52 4.10 0.02 12.84
CA ARG A 52 3.02 0.68 13.60
C ARG A 52 2.04 1.45 12.72
N HIS A 53 2.51 2.07 11.65
CA HIS A 53 1.68 2.90 10.77
C HIS A 53 1.17 2.15 9.53
N GLY A 54 1.14 0.82 9.56
CA GLY A 54 0.56 0.02 8.49
C GLY A 54 1.36 0.05 7.18
N PHE A 55 2.64 0.44 7.21
CA PHE A 55 3.52 0.25 6.07
C PHE A 55 3.89 -1.23 6.00
N SER A 56 3.08 -1.99 5.28
CA SER A 56 3.31 -3.40 5.04
C SER A 56 4.29 -3.60 3.88
N ARG A 57 5.05 -4.69 3.93
CA ARG A 57 5.82 -5.15 2.78
C ARG A 57 4.82 -5.63 1.74
N GLN A 58 4.78 -4.97 0.58
CA GLN A 58 4.02 -5.52 -0.54
C GLN A 58 4.64 -6.88 -0.91
N LYS A 59 3.83 -7.94 -0.84
CA LYS A 59 4.23 -9.23 -1.42
C LYS A 59 4.22 -9.07 -2.93
N PRO A 60 5.30 -9.45 -3.64
CA PRO A 60 5.25 -9.58 -5.09
C PRO A 60 4.13 -10.56 -5.43
N ALA A 61 3.15 -10.13 -6.20
CA ALA A 61 2.11 -10.99 -6.73
C ALA A 61 2.34 -11.09 -8.24
N LYS A 62 2.38 -12.32 -8.78
CA LYS A 62 2.59 -12.54 -10.23
C LYS A 62 1.49 -11.90 -11.10
N ALA A 63 0.29 -11.70 -10.53
CA ALA A 63 -0.88 -11.17 -11.23
C ALA A 63 -1.22 -9.72 -10.85
N LYS A 64 -0.27 -8.96 -10.30
CA LYS A 64 -0.55 -7.58 -9.87
C LYS A 64 -0.76 -6.68 -11.09
N ARG A 65 -2.01 -6.37 -11.39
CA ARG A 65 -2.42 -5.30 -12.32
C ARG A 65 -2.19 -3.96 -11.63
N ASN A 66 -1.76 -2.95 -12.38
CA ASN A 66 -1.61 -1.61 -11.81
C ASN A 66 -2.98 -0.96 -11.56
N GLN A 67 -3.02 0.07 -10.71
CA GLN A 67 -4.27 0.74 -10.35
C GLN A 67 -5.07 1.29 -11.54
N ALA A 68 -4.40 1.73 -12.61
CA ALA A 68 -5.05 2.25 -13.81
C ALA A 68 -5.74 1.13 -14.61
N GLU A 69 -5.09 -0.02 -14.76
CA GLU A 69 -5.68 -1.22 -15.36
C GLU A 69 -6.88 -1.71 -14.55
N LEU A 70 -6.77 -1.77 -13.22
CA LEU A 70 -7.89 -2.15 -12.35
C LEU A 70 -9.07 -1.18 -12.48
N TYR A 71 -8.80 0.12 -12.54
CA TYR A 71 -9.83 1.13 -12.74
C TYR A 71 -10.52 0.96 -14.10
N LEU A 72 -9.74 0.75 -15.17
CA LEU A 72 -10.25 0.52 -16.51
C LEU A 72 -11.08 -0.76 -16.59
N THR A 73 -10.62 -1.86 -16.01
CA THR A 73 -11.38 -3.12 -15.95
C THR A 73 -12.70 -2.92 -15.21
N ARG A 74 -12.66 -2.25 -14.05
CA ARG A 74 -13.87 -1.96 -13.26
C ARG A 74 -14.87 -1.09 -14.03
N SER A 75 -14.41 0.00 -14.65
CA SER A 75 -15.29 0.91 -15.39
C SER A 75 -15.87 0.25 -16.63
N THR A 76 -15.07 -0.54 -17.35
CA THR A 76 -15.52 -1.29 -18.53
C THR A 76 -16.57 -2.32 -18.10
N PHE A 77 -16.30 -3.12 -17.08
CA PHE A 77 -17.25 -4.10 -16.57
C PHE A 77 -18.57 -3.45 -16.14
N ALA A 78 -18.51 -2.37 -15.35
CA ALA A 78 -19.72 -1.68 -14.89
C ALA A 78 -20.58 -1.18 -16.06
N ARG A 79 -19.95 -0.62 -17.10
CA ARG A 79 -20.67 -0.17 -18.30
C ARG A 79 -21.34 -1.33 -19.03
N GLU A 80 -20.62 -2.41 -19.29
CA GLU A 80 -21.17 -3.57 -20.01
C GLU A 80 -22.27 -4.26 -19.18
N PHE A 81 -22.10 -4.36 -17.86
CA PHE A 81 -23.09 -4.90 -16.94
C PHE A 81 -24.39 -4.08 -16.98
N HIS A 82 -24.31 -2.76 -16.78
CA HIS A 82 -25.50 -1.91 -16.81
C HIS A 82 -26.21 -1.92 -18.16
N LYS A 83 -25.46 -2.05 -19.26
CA LYS A 83 -26.05 -2.20 -20.59
C LYS A 83 -26.76 -3.55 -20.77
N ALA A 84 -26.15 -4.64 -20.31
CA ALA A 84 -26.68 -5.99 -20.49
C ALA A 84 -27.92 -6.26 -19.63
N PHE A 85 -27.99 -5.65 -18.45
CA PHE A 85 -29.10 -5.81 -17.50
C PHE A 85 -30.02 -4.58 -17.45
N ASP A 86 -29.97 -3.72 -18.47
CA ASP A 86 -30.90 -2.61 -18.57
C ASP A 86 -32.35 -3.12 -18.65
N GLY A 87 -33.25 -2.49 -17.91
CA GLY A 87 -34.65 -2.91 -17.80
C GLY A 87 -34.93 -4.10 -16.87
N PHE A 88 -33.91 -4.76 -16.32
CA PHE A 88 -34.11 -5.74 -15.24
C PHE A 88 -34.19 -5.03 -13.89
N SER A 89 -35.11 -5.48 -13.04
CA SER A 89 -35.22 -4.95 -11.69
C SER A 89 -34.05 -5.45 -10.83
N PRO A 90 -33.45 -4.61 -9.95
CA PRO A 90 -32.27 -5.02 -9.17
C PRO A 90 -32.49 -6.25 -8.28
N ASP A 91 -33.72 -6.55 -7.87
CA ASP A 91 -34.08 -7.71 -7.05
C ASP A 91 -33.96 -9.05 -7.79
N VAL A 92 -33.92 -9.04 -9.13
CA VAL A 92 -33.69 -10.28 -9.91
C VAL A 92 -32.20 -10.56 -10.17
N ILE A 93 -31.32 -9.65 -9.75
CA ILE A 93 -29.87 -9.79 -9.91
C ILE A 93 -29.28 -10.40 -8.63
N ILE A 94 -28.86 -11.66 -8.72
CA ILE A 94 -28.32 -12.41 -7.58
C ILE A 94 -26.79 -12.43 -7.66
N ASN A 95 -26.12 -11.99 -6.59
CA ASN A 95 -24.67 -12.09 -6.45
C ASN A 95 -24.27 -13.46 -5.88
N VAL A 96 -23.23 -14.07 -6.44
CA VAL A 96 -22.68 -15.36 -6.00
C VAL A 96 -21.15 -15.25 -5.92
N ASP A 97 -20.58 -15.64 -4.79
CA ASP A 97 -19.12 -15.69 -4.58
C ASP A 97 -18.77 -16.78 -3.57
N GLU A 98 -17.56 -17.30 -3.65
CA GLU A 98 -17.05 -18.34 -2.74
C GLU A 98 -16.28 -17.72 -1.58
N THR A 99 -16.65 -18.07 -0.35
CA THR A 99 -15.88 -17.69 0.84
C THR A 99 -15.25 -18.93 1.45
N ALA A 100 -13.92 -18.99 1.47
CA ALA A 100 -13.21 -20.08 2.12
C ALA A 100 -13.45 -20.05 3.64
N MET A 101 -14.02 -21.14 4.17
CA MET A 101 -14.16 -21.32 5.62
C MET A 101 -12.93 -22.01 6.19
N THR A 102 -12.44 -21.54 7.33
CA THR A 102 -11.36 -22.18 8.09
C THR A 102 -11.96 -22.89 9.28
N LEU A 103 -11.63 -24.17 9.48
CA LEU A 103 -11.98 -24.90 10.69
C LEU A 103 -11.09 -24.37 11.82
N THR A 104 -11.72 -23.84 12.86
CA THR A 104 -11.05 -23.40 14.10
C THR A 104 -11.08 -24.52 15.13
#